data_AF-A0A0P4UWQ1-F1
#
_entry.id   AF-A0A0P4UWQ1-F1
#
_cell.length_a   1.000
_cell.length_b   1.000
_cell.length_c   1.000
_cell.angle_alpha   90.00
_cell.angle_beta   90.00
_cell.angle_gamma   90.00
#
_symmetry.space_group_name_H-M   'P 1'
#
loop_
_entity.id
_entity.type
_entity.pdbx_description
1 polymer ?
#
loop_
_entity_poly.entity_id
_entity_poly.type
_entity_poly.pdbx_seq_one_letter_code
_entity_poly.pdbx_strand_id
1 'polypeptide(L)'
;MLTYSLEPIFSYHLQLDPPEILGPVPDGFRANAYVKSGTITGEKLHGILRSGGGDWFTIRPDGVAITDVRGTIETQDGALIYLTYTGVMDLGEDGYQNFLNGHFPPTAKIHTTPRLQTAHPTYQWLNRVQCVGVAVLDFATFEGDFEVYALR
;
A
#
# COMPACT_ATOMS: atom_id res chain seq x y z
N MET A 1 3.60 17.42 26.12
CA MET A 1 3.36 16.57 24.93
C MET A 1 3.61 17.43 23.70
N LEU A 2 4.12 16.83 22.63
CA LEU A 2 4.25 17.53 21.34
C LEU A 2 2.86 17.64 20.69
N THR A 3 2.56 18.77 20.06
CA THR A 3 1.34 18.96 19.27
C THR A 3 1.56 18.41 17.87
N TYR A 4 0.59 17.67 17.34
CA TYR A 4 0.62 17.13 15.98
C TYR A 4 -0.76 17.09 15.35
N SER A 5 -0.82 16.97 14.03
CA SER A 5 -2.06 16.70 13.27
C SER A 5 -1.83 15.78 12.07
N LEU A 6 -2.93 15.24 11.54
CA LEU A 6 -2.96 14.48 10.28
C LEU A 6 -3.62 15.32 9.20
N GLU A 7 -2.85 15.67 8.17
CA GLU A 7 -3.31 16.42 7.02
C GLU A 7 -3.58 15.45 5.85
N PRO A 8 -4.81 15.34 5.33
CA PRO A 8 -5.08 14.52 4.14
C PRO A 8 -4.27 15.03 2.94
N ILE A 9 -3.64 14.13 2.19
CA ILE A 9 -2.88 14.50 0.99
C ILE A 9 -3.59 14.01 -0.27
N PHE A 10 -3.79 12.70 -0.35
CA PHE A 10 -4.43 12.03 -1.47
C PHE A 10 -5.04 10.71 -1.00
N SER A 11 -6.02 10.24 -1.75
CA SER A 11 -6.48 8.86 -1.73
C SER A 11 -6.07 8.17 -3.03
N TYR A 12 -6.04 6.84 -3.01
CA TYR A 12 -5.90 6.08 -4.24
C TYR A 12 -6.72 4.81 -4.23
N HIS A 13 -7.28 4.53 -5.39
CA HIS A 13 -7.90 3.26 -5.72
C HIS A 13 -6.95 2.50 -6.64
N LEU A 14 -6.74 1.21 -6.38
CA LEU A 14 -5.85 0.38 -7.18
C LEU A 14 -6.46 -0.98 -7.47
N GLN A 15 -6.02 -1.59 -8.57
CA GLN A 15 -6.27 -2.99 -8.90
C GLN A 15 -4.95 -3.74 -8.90
N LEU A 16 -4.94 -4.91 -8.25
CA LEU A 16 -3.82 -5.84 -8.26
C LEU A 16 -4.09 -6.99 -9.22
N ASP A 17 -3.01 -7.59 -9.72
CA ASP A 17 -3.10 -8.94 -10.28
C ASP A 17 -3.32 -9.96 -9.15
N PRO A 18 -3.89 -11.14 -9.44
CA PRO A 18 -3.93 -12.24 -8.49
C PRO A 18 -2.54 -12.51 -7.89
N PRO A 19 -2.44 -12.78 -6.59
CA PRO A 19 -1.15 -12.86 -5.92
C PRO A 19 -0.32 -14.03 -6.46
N GLU A 20 0.97 -13.76 -6.69
CA GLU A 20 1.97 -14.78 -6.93
C GLU A 20 2.30 -15.44 -5.58
N ILE A 21 1.89 -16.70 -5.41
CA ILE A 21 2.09 -17.45 -4.17
C ILE A 21 3.45 -18.14 -4.20
N LEU A 22 4.34 -17.76 -3.28
CA LEU A 22 5.60 -18.47 -3.04
C LEU A 22 5.41 -19.57 -1.99
N GLY A 23 4.53 -19.35 -1.01
CA GLY A 23 4.20 -20.30 0.03
C GLY A 23 5.06 -20.18 1.29
N PRO A 24 5.14 -21.24 2.11
CA PRO A 24 5.89 -21.22 3.36
C PRO A 24 7.40 -21.05 3.17
N VAL A 25 7.98 -20.13 3.93
CA VAL A 25 9.41 -19.85 4.05
C VAL A 25 9.78 -19.72 5.54
N PRO A 26 11.07 -19.67 5.92
CA PRO A 26 11.45 -19.60 7.35
C PRO A 26 10.82 -18.43 8.12
N ASP A 27 10.59 -17.29 7.46
CA ASP A 27 10.04 -16.08 8.09
C ASP A 27 8.50 -16.01 8.08
N GLY A 28 7.80 -16.97 7.47
CA GLY A 28 6.34 -16.97 7.36
C GLY A 28 5.83 -17.49 6.01
N PHE A 29 4.66 -17.03 5.58
CA PHE A 29 4.12 -17.35 4.26
C PHE A 29 4.37 -16.17 3.32
N ARG A 30 5.03 -16.40 2.19
CA ARG A 30 5.42 -15.35 1.24
C ARG A 30 4.50 -15.34 0.03
N ALA A 31 4.09 -14.15 -0.37
CA ALA A 31 3.39 -13.93 -1.63
C ALA A 31 3.70 -12.51 -2.14
N ASN A 32 3.56 -12.34 -3.46
CA ASN A 32 3.76 -11.05 -4.12
C ASN A 32 2.45 -10.62 -4.78
N ALA A 33 2.06 -9.36 -4.63
CA ALA A 33 0.93 -8.78 -5.35
C ALA A 33 1.41 -7.62 -6.22
N TYR A 34 1.09 -7.67 -7.52
CA TYR A 34 1.56 -6.69 -8.48
C TYR A 34 0.49 -5.67 -8.80
N VAL A 35 0.89 -4.40 -8.90
CA VAL A 35 -0.02 -3.33 -9.30
C VAL A 35 -0.29 -3.44 -10.79
N LYS A 36 -1.56 -3.64 -11.12
CA LYS A 36 -2.08 -3.64 -12.48
C LYS A 36 -2.43 -2.22 -12.94
N SER A 37 -3.11 -1.46 -12.10
CA SER A 37 -3.48 -0.07 -12.33
C SER A 37 -3.83 0.64 -11.02
N GLY A 38 -3.85 1.97 -11.04
CA GLY A 38 -4.45 2.74 -9.96
C GLY A 38 -4.61 4.21 -10.30
N THR A 39 -5.52 4.87 -9.59
CA THR A 39 -5.85 6.28 -9.74
C THR A 39 -5.56 6.99 -8.43
N ILE A 40 -4.87 8.13 -8.49
CA ILE A 40 -4.59 8.97 -7.34
C ILE A 40 -5.48 10.22 -7.39
N THR A 41 -6.16 10.54 -6.29
CA THR A 41 -7.06 11.68 -6.18
C THR A 41 -6.72 12.51 -4.94
N GLY A 42 -6.49 13.81 -5.11
CA GLY A 42 -6.22 14.73 -4.01
C GLY A 42 -6.04 16.16 -4.52
N GLU A 43 -6.27 17.14 -3.65
CA GLU A 43 -6.15 18.57 -3.99
C GLU A 43 -4.72 18.93 -4.40
N LYS A 44 -3.72 18.34 -3.73
CA LYS A 44 -2.30 18.63 -3.94
C LYS A 44 -1.60 17.64 -4.87
N LEU A 45 -2.25 16.53 -5.22
CA LEU A 45 -1.65 15.45 -5.97
C LEU A 45 -2.75 14.64 -6.66
N HIS A 46 -2.70 14.61 -7.99
CA HIS A 46 -3.65 13.89 -8.83
C HIS A 46 -2.91 13.23 -10.01
N GLY A 47 -3.28 12.00 -10.33
CA GLY A 47 -2.58 11.21 -11.33
C GLY A 47 -2.92 9.72 -11.28
N ILE A 48 -1.94 8.89 -11.63
CA ILE A 48 -2.08 7.44 -11.66
C ILE A 48 -0.99 6.76 -10.82
N LEU A 49 -1.31 5.58 -10.30
CA LEU A 49 -0.31 4.63 -9.84
C LEU A 49 0.08 3.75 -11.03
N ARG A 50 1.34 3.84 -11.46
CA ARG A 50 1.83 3.06 -12.60
C ARG A 50 1.83 1.56 -12.28
N SER A 51 1.63 0.76 -13.31
CA SER A 51 1.89 -0.68 -13.24
C SER A 51 3.37 -0.97 -13.01
N GLY A 52 3.68 -2.17 -12.53
CA GLY A 52 5.04 -2.63 -12.26
C GLY A 52 5.54 -2.36 -10.83
N GLY A 53 4.76 -1.64 -10.01
CA GLY A 53 4.89 -1.69 -8.56
C GLY A 53 4.33 -2.99 -7.97
N GLY A 54 4.52 -3.19 -6.66
CA GLY A 54 3.96 -4.35 -5.98
C GLY A 54 4.22 -4.35 -4.48
N ASP A 55 3.65 -5.36 -3.83
CA ASP A 55 3.82 -5.72 -2.44
C ASP A 55 4.47 -7.10 -2.33
N TRP A 56 5.62 -7.17 -1.67
CA TRP A 56 6.31 -8.42 -1.37
C TRP A 56 6.08 -8.79 0.09
N PHE A 57 4.84 -9.14 0.42
CA PHE A 57 4.40 -9.29 1.79
C PHE A 57 4.72 -10.66 2.39
N THR A 58 4.89 -10.69 3.71
CA THR A 58 5.03 -11.92 4.50
C THR A 58 3.91 -12.02 5.51
N ILE A 59 3.19 -13.14 5.52
CA ILE A 59 2.17 -13.45 6.51
C ILE A 59 2.83 -14.17 7.67
N ARG A 60 2.71 -13.59 8.86
CA ARG A 60 3.17 -14.19 10.11
C ARG A 60 2.20 -15.28 10.58
N PRO A 61 2.63 -16.20 11.45
CA PRO A 61 1.76 -17.23 12.01
C PRO A 61 0.54 -16.72 12.78
N ASP A 62 0.56 -15.47 13.26
CA ASP A 62 -0.58 -14.82 13.93
C ASP A 62 -1.60 -14.21 12.95
N GLY A 63 -1.44 -14.45 11.65
CA GLY A 63 -2.37 -13.97 10.62
C GLY A 63 -2.14 -12.54 10.16
N VAL A 64 -1.15 -11.83 10.71
CA VAL A 64 -0.80 -10.48 10.25
C VAL A 64 0.15 -10.57 9.05
N ALA A 65 -0.24 -9.97 7.93
CA ALA A 65 0.64 -9.72 6.80
C ALA A 65 1.46 -8.44 7.00
N ILE A 66 2.77 -8.55 6.80
CA ILE A 66 3.71 -7.42 6.80
C ILE A 66 3.97 -7.03 5.36
N THR A 67 3.57 -5.82 4.99
CA THR A 67 3.74 -5.32 3.61
C THR A 67 5.16 -4.78 3.39
N ASP A 68 5.66 -4.93 2.15
CA ASP A 68 6.90 -4.32 1.65
C ASP A 68 6.62 -3.81 0.23
N VAL A 69 6.19 -2.56 0.14
CA VAL A 69 5.67 -1.99 -1.11
C VAL A 69 6.66 -1.04 -1.77
N ARG A 70 6.71 -1.13 -3.10
CA ARG A 70 7.40 -0.19 -3.99
C ARG A 70 6.48 0.11 -5.17
N GLY A 71 6.37 1.39 -5.54
CA GLY A 71 5.55 1.84 -6.65
C GLY A 71 5.98 3.20 -7.19
N THR A 72 5.38 3.61 -8.31
CA THR A 72 5.61 4.94 -8.90
C THR A 72 4.27 5.60 -9.19
N ILE A 73 4.05 6.75 -8.59
CA ILE A 73 2.96 7.65 -8.93
C ILE A 73 3.43 8.54 -10.08
N GLU A 74 2.57 8.72 -11.08
CA GLU A 74 2.74 9.70 -12.15
C GLU A 74 1.61 10.72 -12.09
N THR A 75 1.95 11.99 -11.93
CA THR A 75 0.97 13.08 -11.91
C THR A 75 0.59 13.53 -13.31
N GLN A 76 -0.53 14.24 -13.45
CA GLN A 76 -0.99 14.75 -14.75
C GLN A 76 -0.03 15.73 -15.42
N ASP A 77 0.78 16.45 -14.63
CA ASP A 77 1.85 17.35 -15.11
C ASP A 77 3.18 16.61 -15.35
N GLY A 78 3.20 15.28 -15.29
CA GLY A 78 4.34 14.44 -15.67
C GLY A 78 5.39 14.23 -14.57
N ALA A 79 5.10 14.58 -13.32
CA ALA A 79 6.00 14.28 -12.21
C ALA A 79 5.99 12.79 -11.88
N LEU A 80 7.17 12.22 -11.69
CA LEU A 80 7.34 10.88 -11.14
C LEU A 80 7.65 10.96 -9.66
N ILE A 81 6.90 10.19 -8.88
CA ILE A 81 7.01 10.15 -7.42
C ILE A 81 7.16 8.69 -7.03
N TYR A 82 8.33 8.34 -6.52
CA TYR A 82 8.57 7.03 -5.94
C TYR A 82 7.80 6.90 -4.63
N LEU A 83 7.07 5.80 -4.49
CA LEU A 83 6.30 5.41 -3.31
C LEU A 83 6.91 4.16 -2.72
N THR A 84 7.18 4.17 -1.42
CA THR A 84 7.51 2.95 -0.68
C THR A 84 6.91 2.98 0.70
N TYR A 85 6.50 1.82 1.21
CA TYR A 85 6.03 1.68 2.57
C TYR A 85 6.17 0.25 3.08
N THR A 86 6.23 0.16 4.40
CA THR A 86 5.85 -1.03 5.14
C THR A 86 4.57 -0.76 5.92
N GLY A 87 3.90 -1.82 6.33
CA GLY A 87 2.65 -1.75 7.06
C GLY A 87 2.22 -3.10 7.58
N VAL A 88 1.06 -3.11 8.23
CA VAL A 88 0.39 -4.30 8.72
C VAL A 88 -0.97 -4.43 8.04
N MET A 89 -1.27 -5.62 7.56
CA MET A 89 -2.56 -6.02 7.04
C MET A 89 -3.09 -7.16 7.92
N ASP A 90 -4.22 -6.91 8.58
CA ASP A 90 -4.84 -7.89 9.47
C ASP A 90 -5.75 -8.82 8.64
N LEU A 91 -5.36 -10.10 8.53
CA LEU A 91 -6.11 -11.14 7.82
C LEU A 91 -6.96 -12.00 8.77
N GLY A 92 -7.04 -11.63 10.05
CA GLY A 92 -7.65 -12.41 11.13
C GLY A 92 -6.69 -13.46 11.72
N GLU A 93 -7.04 -13.99 12.90
CA GLU A 93 -6.19 -14.95 13.65
C GLU A 93 -5.83 -16.20 12.83
N ASP A 94 -6.75 -16.66 11.97
CA ASP A 94 -6.55 -17.81 11.07
C ASP A 94 -5.92 -17.44 9.73
N GLY A 95 -5.53 -16.17 9.52
CA GLY A 95 -5.09 -15.64 8.23
C GLY A 95 -3.97 -16.45 7.59
N TYR A 96 -3.00 -16.91 8.38
CA TYR A 96 -1.92 -17.77 7.92
C TYR A 96 -2.44 -19.12 7.39
N GLN A 97 -3.29 -19.79 8.16
CA GLN A 97 -3.88 -21.09 7.78
C GLN A 97 -4.81 -20.96 6.58
N ASN A 98 -5.55 -19.85 6.48
CA ASN A 98 -6.41 -19.57 5.35
C ASN A 98 -5.59 -19.44 4.06
N PHE A 99 -4.51 -18.67 4.07
CA PHE A 99 -3.62 -18.53 2.91
C PHE A 99 -2.94 -19.84 2.51
N LEU A 100 -2.51 -20.66 3.47
CA LEU A 100 -2.00 -22.01 3.19
C LEU A 100 -3.00 -22.87 2.38
N ASN A 101 -4.29 -22.69 2.66
CA ASN A 101 -5.37 -23.44 2.03
C ASN A 101 -5.99 -22.72 0.82
N GLY A 102 -5.43 -21.59 0.37
CA GLY A 102 -5.98 -20.82 -0.74
C GLY A 102 -7.31 -20.12 -0.42
N HIS A 103 -7.62 -19.92 0.86
CA HIS A 103 -8.80 -19.18 1.31
C HIS A 103 -8.40 -17.75 1.67
N PHE A 104 -9.14 -16.78 1.12
CA PHE A 104 -8.96 -15.37 1.42
C PHE A 104 -10.14 -14.85 2.25
N PRO A 105 -9.92 -13.93 3.21
CA PRO A 105 -11.01 -13.21 3.83
C PRO A 105 -11.71 -12.32 2.79
N PRO A 106 -12.97 -11.91 2.97
CA PRO A 106 -13.64 -11.01 2.02
C PRO A 106 -12.88 -9.69 1.86
N THR A 107 -12.46 -9.10 2.98
CA THR A 107 -11.67 -7.87 3.00
C THR A 107 -10.61 -7.91 4.10
N ALA A 108 -9.59 -7.05 3.99
CA ALA A 108 -8.63 -6.81 5.06
C ALA A 108 -8.33 -5.32 5.22
N LYS A 109 -8.07 -4.91 6.46
CA LYS A 109 -7.63 -3.54 6.77
C LYS A 109 -6.11 -3.47 6.76
N ILE A 110 -5.58 -2.40 6.18
CA ILE A 110 -4.15 -2.15 6.07
C ILE A 110 -3.81 -0.81 6.71
N HIS A 111 -2.76 -0.78 7.52
CA HIS A 111 -2.18 0.43 8.08
C HIS A 111 -0.71 0.54 7.64
N THR A 112 -0.33 1.66 7.03
CA THR A 112 0.95 1.81 6.36
C THR A 112 1.68 3.08 6.78
N THR A 113 2.97 3.15 6.45
CA THR A 113 3.81 4.35 6.64
C THR A 113 4.45 4.79 5.32
N PRO A 114 3.70 5.43 4.42
CA PRO A 114 4.21 5.88 3.12
C PRO A 114 5.35 6.87 3.22
N ARG A 115 6.36 6.65 2.38
CA ARG A 115 7.41 7.60 2.08
C ARG A 115 7.40 7.88 0.59
N LEU A 116 7.47 9.17 0.26
CA LEU A 116 7.38 9.69 -1.09
C LEU A 116 8.70 10.38 -1.45
N GLN A 117 9.16 10.18 -2.69
CA GLN A 117 10.38 10.80 -3.18
C GLN A 117 10.22 11.27 -4.62
N THR A 118 10.63 12.51 -4.91
CA THR A 118 10.55 13.07 -6.27
C THR A 118 11.60 14.14 -6.51
N ALA A 119 12.03 14.26 -7.76
CA ALA A 119 12.88 15.35 -8.21
C ALA A 119 12.07 16.56 -8.73
N HIS A 120 10.76 16.40 -8.95
CA HIS A 120 9.94 17.43 -9.60
C HIS A 120 9.78 18.67 -8.70
N PRO A 121 10.11 19.89 -9.18
CA PRO A 121 10.12 21.11 -8.36
C PRO A 121 8.82 21.37 -7.61
N THR A 122 7.66 21.19 -8.26
CA THR A 122 6.33 21.42 -7.67
C THR A 122 6.05 20.52 -6.46
N TYR A 123 6.60 19.31 -6.45
CA TYR A 123 6.28 18.28 -5.46
C TYR A 123 7.42 18.04 -4.45
N GLN A 124 8.45 18.91 -4.43
CA GLN A 124 9.60 18.81 -3.51
C GLN A 124 9.20 18.76 -2.02
N TRP A 125 8.03 19.29 -1.68
CA TRP A 125 7.49 19.25 -0.33
C TRP A 125 7.21 17.81 0.16
N LEU A 126 6.93 16.86 -0.75
CA LEU A 126 6.73 15.44 -0.42
C LEU A 126 7.98 14.79 0.17
N ASN A 127 9.16 15.28 -0.21
CA ASN A 127 10.44 14.80 0.33
C ASN A 127 10.63 15.17 1.81
N ARG A 128 9.75 16.00 2.39
CA ARG A 128 9.90 16.60 3.72
C ARG A 128 8.79 16.23 4.70
N VAL A 129 7.91 15.30 4.34
CA VAL A 129 6.81 14.83 5.20
C VAL A 129 6.92 13.34 5.49
N GLN A 130 6.50 12.94 6.69
CA GLN A 130 6.25 11.54 7.00
C GLN A 130 4.75 11.29 6.85
N CYS A 131 4.38 10.23 6.16
CA CYS A 131 2.97 9.89 5.97
C CYS A 131 2.56 8.67 6.78
N VAL A 132 1.25 8.57 7.00
CA VAL A 132 0.53 7.37 7.43
C VAL A 132 -0.58 7.08 6.43
N GLY A 133 -0.89 5.80 6.22
CA GLY A 133 -1.96 5.39 5.34
C GLY A 133 -2.91 4.40 6.01
N VAL A 134 -4.18 4.48 5.67
CA VAL A 134 -5.22 3.51 6.04
C VAL A 134 -5.88 3.01 4.78
N ALA A 135 -6.20 1.72 4.73
CA ALA A 135 -6.80 1.13 3.55
C ALA A 135 -7.66 -0.09 3.85
N VAL A 136 -8.47 -0.43 2.86
CA VAL A 136 -9.18 -1.70 2.77
C VAL A 136 -8.87 -2.35 1.44
N LEU A 137 -8.60 -3.66 1.46
CA LEU A 137 -8.44 -4.50 0.26
C LEU A 137 -9.62 -5.46 0.18
N ASP A 138 -10.22 -5.59 -1.00
CA ASP A 138 -11.21 -6.61 -1.34
C ASP A 138 -10.52 -7.77 -2.08
N PHE A 139 -10.61 -8.99 -1.54
CA PHE A 139 -9.95 -10.16 -2.13
C PHE A 139 -10.77 -10.84 -3.23
N ALA A 140 -12.04 -10.50 -3.40
CA ALA A 140 -12.85 -11.01 -4.51
C ALA A 140 -12.49 -10.29 -5.82
N THR A 141 -12.16 -9.00 -5.75
CA THR A 141 -11.79 -8.18 -6.92
C THR A 141 -10.31 -7.85 -6.99
N PHE A 142 -9.56 -8.05 -5.90
CA PHE A 142 -8.19 -7.57 -5.73
C PHE A 142 -8.05 -6.06 -5.92
N GLU A 143 -9.06 -5.32 -5.46
CA GLU A 143 -9.08 -3.85 -5.48
C GLU A 143 -8.88 -3.31 -4.08
N GLY A 144 -8.18 -2.17 -3.98
CA GLY A 144 -7.91 -1.52 -2.70
C GLY A 144 -8.11 -0.02 -2.73
N ASP A 145 -8.72 0.50 -1.66
CA ASP A 145 -8.93 1.93 -1.43
C ASP A 145 -8.08 2.38 -0.26
N PHE A 146 -7.27 3.41 -0.50
CA PHE A 146 -6.28 3.94 0.44
C PHE A 146 -6.49 5.43 0.66
N GLU A 147 -6.31 5.87 1.90
CA GLU A 147 -6.24 7.28 2.30
C GLU A 147 -4.87 7.56 2.90
N VAL A 148 -4.19 8.61 2.44
CA VAL A 148 -2.83 8.97 2.87
C VAL A 148 -2.81 10.36 3.48
N TYR A 149 -2.19 10.44 4.66
CA TYR A 149 -2.09 11.66 5.46
C TYR A 149 -0.63 12.01 5.75
N ALA A 150 -0.29 13.30 5.74
CA ALA A 150 0.97 13.80 6.27
C ALA A 150 0.83 14.05 7.78
N LEU A 151 1.84 13.62 8.54
CA LEU A 151 2.03 14.06 9.92
C LEU A 151 2.61 15.48 9.95
N ARG A 152 2.01 16.36 10.75
CA ARG A 152 2.41 17.77 10.91
C ARG A 152 2.69 18.13 12.35
#